data_AF-A0A377E453-F1
#
_entry.id   AF-A0A377E453-F1
#
_cell.length_a   1.000
_cell.length_b   1.000
_cell.length_c   1.000
_cell.angle_alpha   90.00
_cell.angle_beta   90.00
_cell.angle_gamma   90.00
#
_symmetry.space_group_name_H-M   'P 1'
#
loop_
_entity.id
_entity.type
_entity.pdbx_description
1 polymer ?
#
loop_
_entity_poly.entity_id
_entity_poly.type
_entity_poly.pdbx_seq_one_letter_code
_entity_poly.pdbx_strand_id
1 'polypeptide(L)'
;MLEKSLATLFALLILATLINRFRVWRSPERKGDEVTLRIRTWWGIVICFSMVISGPRWMTLTFFALISFLALKEYCTLISVHFPRWLYWVIPLNYLLIGFNCFELFLLFISLTGFLILATWRVFVGDPSGFLHTVSAIFWGWIMTVFALSHTAWLLMLPTINIQGGALLVLFLLALTESNDIAQYLWGKSCGRRKVVPKVSPGKTLEGLVGGVITTMIASLIIGPLLTPLNTLQALLAGFVNWY
;
A
#
# COMPACT_ATOMS: atom_id res chain seq x y z
N MET A 1 2.15 -19.49 11.92
CA MET A 1 1.34 -18.26 12.09
C MET A 1 0.83 -17.72 10.77
N LEU A 2 1.63 -17.70 9.68
CA LEU A 2 1.20 -17.17 8.38
C LEU A 2 -0.17 -17.69 7.90
N GLU A 3 -0.40 -19.01 7.94
CA GLU A 3 -1.69 -19.61 7.56
C GLU A 3 -2.86 -19.11 8.43
N LYS A 4 -2.64 -18.96 9.75
CA LYS A 4 -3.65 -18.42 10.67
C LYS A 4 -3.97 -16.96 10.36
N SER A 5 -2.98 -16.19 9.92
CA SER A 5 -3.10 -14.79 9.57
C SER A 5 -3.81 -14.59 8.23
N LEU A 6 -3.48 -15.41 7.24
CA LEU A 6 -4.23 -15.48 5.98
C LEU A 6 -5.67 -15.91 6.26
N ALA A 7 -5.89 -16.93 7.10
CA ALA A 7 -7.23 -17.35 7.51
C ALA A 7 -8.00 -16.23 8.22
N THR A 8 -7.32 -15.40 9.02
CA THR A 8 -7.92 -14.22 9.67
C THR A 8 -8.34 -13.16 8.64
N LEU A 9 -7.50 -12.88 7.64
CA LEU A 9 -7.83 -11.97 6.53
C LEU A 9 -9.01 -12.49 5.70
N PHE A 10 -9.00 -13.77 5.34
CA PHE A 10 -10.13 -14.39 4.65
C PHE A 10 -11.41 -14.36 5.50
N ALA A 11 -11.31 -14.59 6.82
CA ALA A 11 -12.45 -14.50 7.74
C ALA A 11 -13.00 -13.06 7.81
N LEU A 12 -12.14 -12.05 7.86
CA LEU A 12 -12.54 -10.63 7.82
C LEU A 12 -13.24 -10.29 6.49
N LEU A 13 -12.71 -10.74 5.35
CA LEU A 13 -13.33 -10.55 4.04
C LEU A 13 -14.67 -11.26 3.92
N ILE A 14 -14.79 -12.48 4.44
CA ILE A 14 -16.05 -13.21 4.50
C ILE A 14 -17.06 -12.44 5.35
N LEU A 15 -16.65 -11.97 6.53
CA LEU A 15 -17.50 -11.16 7.41
C LEU A 15 -17.96 -9.87 6.71
N ALA A 16 -17.05 -9.15 6.05
CA ALA A 16 -17.38 -7.95 5.28
C ALA A 16 -18.35 -8.26 4.13
N THR A 17 -18.15 -9.39 3.45
CA THR A 17 -19.04 -9.86 2.37
C THR A 17 -20.42 -10.22 2.92
N LEU A 18 -20.51 -10.87 4.09
CA LEU A 18 -21.77 -11.19 4.76
C LEU A 18 -22.52 -9.93 5.21
N ILE A 19 -21.83 -8.97 5.81
CA ILE A 19 -22.40 -7.68 6.21
C ILE A 19 -22.93 -6.94 4.99
N ASN A 20 -22.18 -6.90 3.89
CA ASN A 20 -22.62 -6.27 2.65
C ASN A 20 -23.83 -6.99 2.05
N ARG A 21 -23.84 -8.33 2.05
CA ARG A 21 -24.97 -9.14 1.57
C ARG A 21 -26.23 -8.90 2.41
N PHE A 22 -26.09 -8.80 3.73
CA PHE A 22 -27.19 -8.45 4.63
C PHE A 22 -27.72 -7.03 4.35
N ARG A 23 -26.84 -6.08 4.07
CA ARG A 23 -27.20 -4.70 3.72
C ARG A 23 -27.96 -4.62 2.39
N VAL A 24 -27.49 -5.33 1.37
CA VAL A 24 -28.17 -5.43 0.06
C VAL A 24 -29.50 -6.16 0.19
N TRP A 25 -29.59 -7.17 1.05
CA TRP A 25 -30.84 -7.87 1.33
C TRP A 25 -31.89 -6.95 1.97
N ARG A 26 -31.50 -6.09 2.92
CA ARG A 26 -32.40 -5.08 3.52
C ARG A 26 -32.75 -3.92 2.58
N SER A 27 -31.94 -3.64 1.57
CA SER A 27 -32.15 -2.52 0.65
C SER A 27 -31.63 -2.90 -0.75
N PRO A 28 -32.48 -3.51 -1.59
CA PRO A 28 -32.08 -4.01 -2.91
C PRO A 28 -31.56 -2.90 -3.85
N GLU A 29 -31.99 -1.66 -3.65
CA GLU A 29 -31.50 -0.47 -4.38
C GLU A 29 -30.00 -0.20 -4.18
N ARG A 30 -29.39 -0.76 -3.13
CA ARG A 30 -27.94 -0.63 -2.84
C ARG A 30 -27.08 -1.67 -3.56
N LYS A 31 -27.68 -2.49 -4.42
CA LYS A 31 -26.98 -3.51 -5.21
C LYS A 31 -26.10 -2.81 -6.25
N GLY A 32 -24.77 -2.93 -6.10
CA GLY A 32 -23.81 -2.23 -6.95
C GLY A 32 -23.26 -0.93 -6.37
N ASP A 33 -23.61 -0.59 -5.13
CA ASP A 33 -22.95 0.48 -4.38
C ASP A 33 -21.43 0.28 -4.35
N GLU A 34 -20.69 1.39 -4.21
CA GLU A 34 -19.23 1.45 -4.14
C GLU A 34 -18.62 0.42 -3.15
N VAL A 35 -19.30 0.12 -2.05
CA VAL A 35 -18.89 -0.90 -1.06
C VAL A 35 -18.82 -2.30 -1.66
N THR A 36 -19.79 -2.67 -2.50
CA THR A 36 -19.80 -3.99 -3.16
C THR A 36 -18.64 -4.09 -4.15
N LEU A 37 -18.35 -3.02 -4.88
CA LEU A 37 -17.22 -2.97 -5.80
C LEU A 37 -15.90 -3.10 -5.06
N ARG A 38 -15.72 -2.34 -3.96
CA ARG A 38 -14.52 -2.37 -3.11
C ARG A 38 -14.28 -3.77 -2.52
N ILE A 39 -15.29 -4.42 -1.96
CA ILE A 39 -15.16 -5.80 -1.44
C ILE A 39 -14.74 -6.76 -2.55
N ARG A 40 -15.30 -6.62 -3.75
CA ARG A 40 -14.93 -7.48 -4.90
C ARG A 40 -13.48 -7.26 -5.34
N THR A 41 -13.01 -6.01 -5.40
CA THR A 41 -11.61 -5.71 -5.73
C THR A 41 -10.67 -6.25 -4.66
N TRP A 42 -11.06 -6.16 -3.39
CA TRP A 42 -10.29 -6.67 -2.26
C TRP A 42 -10.13 -8.19 -2.27
N TRP A 43 -11.17 -8.95 -2.65
CA TRP A 43 -11.01 -10.39 -2.88
C TRP A 43 -9.91 -10.70 -3.90
N GLY A 44 -9.86 -9.94 -5.00
CA GLY A 44 -8.79 -10.08 -6.00
C GLY A 44 -7.40 -9.76 -5.44
N ILE A 45 -7.29 -8.66 -4.70
CA ILE A 45 -6.02 -8.23 -4.07
C ILE A 45 -5.55 -9.28 -3.06
N VAL A 46 -6.40 -9.71 -2.12
CA VAL A 46 -6.02 -10.65 -1.06
C VAL A 46 -5.68 -12.02 -1.63
N ILE A 47 -6.39 -12.52 -2.65
CA ILE A 47 -6.03 -13.79 -3.30
C ILE A 47 -4.66 -13.67 -3.97
N CYS A 48 -4.44 -12.60 -4.75
CA CYS A 48 -3.18 -12.38 -5.44
C CYS A 48 -2.02 -12.25 -4.44
N PHE A 49 -2.21 -11.47 -3.37
CA PHE A 49 -1.20 -11.27 -2.33
C PHE A 49 -0.92 -12.56 -1.54
N SER A 50 -1.95 -13.36 -1.26
CA SER A 50 -1.81 -14.67 -0.61
C SER A 50 -0.97 -15.61 -1.46
N MET A 51 -1.22 -15.67 -2.78
CA MET A 51 -0.40 -16.46 -3.70
C MET A 51 1.06 -15.98 -3.68
N VAL A 52 1.28 -14.67 -3.77
CA VAL A 52 2.62 -14.05 -3.79
C VAL A 52 3.43 -14.34 -2.53
N ILE A 53 2.79 -14.35 -1.35
CA ILE A 53 3.49 -14.63 -0.08
C ILE A 53 3.73 -16.13 0.11
N SER A 54 2.80 -16.99 -0.32
CA SER A 54 2.96 -18.44 -0.21
C SER A 54 3.90 -19.04 -1.24
N GLY A 55 4.21 -18.30 -2.31
CA GLY A 55 5.07 -18.77 -3.40
C GLY A 55 6.57 -18.59 -3.13
N PRO A 56 7.40 -18.91 -4.15
CA PRO A 56 8.85 -18.76 -4.07
C PRO A 56 9.27 -17.28 -4.10
N ARG A 57 10.44 -16.99 -3.53
CA ARG A 57 11.01 -15.63 -3.42
C ARG A 57 10.99 -14.82 -4.72
N TRP A 58 11.30 -15.46 -5.85
CA TRP A 58 11.31 -14.79 -7.16
C TRP A 58 9.92 -14.30 -7.57
N MET A 59 8.85 -14.94 -7.12
CA MET A 59 7.48 -14.54 -7.43
C MET A 59 7.12 -13.22 -6.74
N THR A 60 7.50 -13.06 -5.47
CA THR A 60 7.37 -11.80 -4.73
C THR A 60 8.16 -10.68 -5.40
N LEU A 61 9.42 -10.93 -5.76
CA LEU A 61 10.25 -9.93 -6.44
C LEU A 61 9.64 -9.48 -7.76
N THR A 62 9.27 -10.43 -8.62
CA THR A 62 8.68 -10.12 -9.93
C THR A 62 7.35 -9.39 -9.79
N PHE A 63 6.50 -9.82 -8.86
CA PHE A 63 5.20 -9.17 -8.63
C PHE A 63 5.36 -7.70 -8.23
N PHE A 64 6.17 -7.42 -7.20
CA PHE A 64 6.38 -6.04 -6.75
C PHE A 64 7.17 -5.21 -7.77
N ALA A 65 8.10 -5.81 -8.53
CA ALA A 65 8.80 -5.12 -9.61
C ALA A 65 7.83 -4.66 -10.70
N LEU A 66 6.89 -5.52 -11.11
CA LEU A 66 5.87 -5.18 -12.10
C LEU A 66 4.93 -4.08 -11.59
N ILE A 67 4.46 -4.19 -10.35
CA ILE A 67 3.58 -3.15 -9.77
C ILE A 67 4.32 -1.82 -9.66
N SER A 68 5.55 -1.80 -9.17
CA SER A 68 6.36 -0.58 -9.09
C SER A 68 6.60 0.06 -10.45
N PHE A 69 6.87 -0.75 -11.47
CA PHE A 69 7.02 -0.27 -12.84
C PHE A 69 5.72 0.34 -13.38
N LEU A 70 4.59 -0.36 -13.23
CA LEU A 70 3.28 0.13 -13.68
C LEU A 70 2.90 1.41 -12.94
N ALA A 71 3.04 1.44 -11.62
CA ALA A 71 2.73 2.59 -10.79
C ALA A 71 3.59 3.82 -11.15
N LEU A 72 4.90 3.65 -11.38
CA LEU A 72 5.75 4.76 -11.81
C LEU A 72 5.40 5.24 -13.22
N LYS A 73 5.05 4.33 -14.13
CA LYS A 73 4.64 4.68 -15.49
C LYS A 73 3.33 5.47 -15.50
N GLU A 74 2.35 5.04 -14.73
CA GLU A 74 1.08 5.77 -14.55
C GLU A 74 1.32 7.13 -13.91
N TYR A 75 2.16 7.20 -12.86
CA TYR A 75 2.55 8.45 -12.22
C TYR A 75 3.17 9.44 -13.23
N CYS A 76 4.17 9.01 -14.01
CA CYS A 76 4.80 9.83 -15.04
C CYS A 76 3.79 10.32 -16.09
N THR A 77 2.82 9.48 -16.46
CA THR A 77 1.75 9.83 -17.39
C THR A 77 0.85 10.93 -16.82
N LEU A 78 0.50 10.85 -15.53
CA LEU A 78 -0.33 11.86 -14.84
C LEU A 78 0.35 13.22 -14.75
N ILE A 79 1.65 13.25 -14.47
CA ILE A 79 2.43 14.50 -14.42
C ILE A 79 2.88 14.99 -15.81
N SER A 80 2.45 14.31 -16.88
CA SER A 80 2.82 14.62 -18.27
C SER A 80 4.33 14.65 -18.52
N VAL A 81 5.09 13.82 -17.80
CA VAL A 81 6.55 13.67 -17.97
C VAL A 81 6.84 12.38 -18.71
N HIS A 82 7.70 12.46 -19.74
CA HIS A 82 8.11 11.27 -20.49
C HIS A 82 8.88 10.30 -19.61
N PHE A 83 8.47 9.04 -19.60
CA PHE A 83 9.11 8.00 -18.79
C PHE A 83 10.56 7.75 -19.25
N PRO A 84 11.57 8.01 -18.41
CA PRO A 84 12.96 7.80 -18.79
C PRO A 84 13.30 6.32 -19.09
N ARG A 85 13.91 6.05 -20.26
CA ARG A 85 14.23 4.69 -20.73
C ARG A 85 15.15 3.89 -19.80
N TRP A 86 16.00 4.56 -19.03
CA TRP A 86 16.91 3.90 -18.11
C TRP A 86 16.19 3.31 -16.87
N LEU A 87 14.99 3.80 -16.52
CA LEU A 87 14.19 3.26 -15.43
C LEU A 87 13.75 1.81 -15.68
N TYR A 88 13.63 1.40 -16.95
CA TYR A 88 13.34 0.01 -17.32
C TYR A 88 14.40 -0.96 -16.79
N TRP A 89 15.65 -0.51 -16.62
CA TRP A 89 16.74 -1.33 -16.09
C TRP A 89 16.92 -1.14 -14.59
N VAL A 90 16.72 0.08 -14.09
CA VAL A 90 16.94 0.39 -12.69
C VAL A 90 15.92 -0.31 -11.78
N ILE A 91 14.65 -0.41 -12.19
CA ILE A 91 13.63 -1.08 -11.37
C ILE A 91 13.96 -2.59 -11.20
N PRO A 92 14.18 -3.39 -12.27
CA PRO A 92 14.59 -4.78 -12.10
C PRO A 92 15.88 -4.94 -11.30
N LEU A 93 16.89 -4.10 -11.57
CA LEU A 93 18.15 -4.11 -10.81
C LEU A 93 17.88 -3.91 -9.32
N ASN A 94 16.99 -2.99 -8.95
CA ASN A 94 16.63 -2.74 -7.56
C ASN A 94 16.04 -3.99 -6.88
N TYR A 95 15.11 -4.69 -7.55
CA TYR A 95 14.54 -5.91 -7.01
C TYR A 95 15.52 -7.08 -6.99
N LEU A 96 16.48 -7.13 -7.92
CA LEU A 96 17.57 -8.10 -7.89
C LEU A 96 18.48 -7.87 -6.67
N LEU A 97 18.79 -6.62 -6.32
CA LEU A 97 19.58 -6.30 -5.11
C LEU A 97 18.91 -6.81 -3.84
N ILE A 98 17.56 -6.73 -3.77
CA ILE A 98 16.79 -7.32 -2.67
C ILE A 98 16.93 -8.85 -2.68
N GLY A 99 16.84 -9.48 -3.85
CA GLY A 99 17.01 -10.93 -4.01
C GLY A 99 18.38 -11.45 -3.55
N PHE A 100 19.44 -10.67 -3.76
CA PHE A 100 20.80 -10.99 -3.29
C PHE A 100 21.07 -10.63 -1.83
N ASN A 101 20.07 -10.13 -1.08
CA ASN A 101 20.18 -9.65 0.30
C ASN A 101 21.14 -8.44 0.48
N CYS A 102 21.40 -7.67 -0.57
CA CYS A 102 22.22 -6.46 -0.51
C CYS A 102 21.38 -5.25 -0.04
N PHE A 103 20.84 -5.32 1.19
CA PHE A 103 19.87 -4.36 1.70
C PHE A 103 20.42 -2.93 1.87
N GLU A 104 21.64 -2.79 2.39
CA GLU A 104 22.27 -1.48 2.57
C GLU A 104 22.42 -0.76 1.22
N LEU A 105 22.84 -1.52 0.20
CA LEU A 105 22.94 -1.03 -1.15
C LEU A 105 21.57 -0.65 -1.72
N PHE A 106 20.54 -1.47 -1.48
CA PHE A 106 19.16 -1.16 -1.86
C PHE A 106 18.66 0.19 -1.29
N LEU A 107 18.83 0.41 0.02
CA LEU A 107 18.40 1.64 0.72
C LEU A 107 19.08 2.88 0.16
N LEU A 108 20.40 2.79 -0.05
CA LEU A 108 21.23 3.88 -0.57
C LEU A 108 20.97 4.13 -2.05
N PHE A 109 20.79 3.06 -2.84
CA PHE A 109 20.69 3.13 -4.29
C PHE A 109 19.41 3.84 -4.75
N ILE A 110 18.28 3.61 -4.08
CA ILE A 110 17.04 4.35 -4.40
C ILE A 110 17.12 5.79 -3.89
N SER A 111 17.43 5.97 -2.60
CA SER A 111 17.21 7.26 -1.94
C SER A 111 18.23 8.32 -2.34
N LEU A 112 19.50 7.93 -2.54
CA LEU A 112 20.59 8.86 -2.83
C LEU A 112 21.02 8.77 -4.29
N THR A 113 21.31 7.57 -4.78
CA THR A 113 21.88 7.39 -6.12
C THR A 113 20.84 7.65 -7.21
N GLY A 114 19.58 7.27 -6.99
CA GLY A 114 18.48 7.54 -7.92
C GLY A 114 18.31 9.03 -8.20
N PHE A 115 18.37 9.87 -7.17
CA PHE A 115 18.33 11.33 -7.31
C PHE A 115 19.53 11.86 -8.11
N LEU A 116 20.74 11.43 -7.76
CA LEU A 116 21.97 11.89 -8.42
C LEU A 116 22.02 11.48 -9.90
N ILE A 117 21.66 10.23 -10.22
CA ILE A 117 21.57 9.74 -11.60
C ILE A 117 20.54 10.56 -12.37
N LEU A 118 19.39 10.84 -11.77
CA LEU A 118 18.31 11.55 -12.43
C LEU A 118 18.66 13.02 -12.67
N ALA A 119 19.27 13.69 -11.69
CA ALA A 119 19.79 15.05 -11.82
C ALA A 119 20.87 15.11 -12.90
N THR A 120 21.83 14.19 -12.88
CA THR A 120 22.92 14.12 -13.86
C THR A 120 22.40 13.86 -15.27
N TRP A 121 21.47 12.92 -15.43
CA TRP A 121 20.82 12.64 -16.71
C TRP A 121 20.14 13.89 -17.28
N ARG A 122 19.40 14.65 -16.45
CA ARG A 122 18.76 15.89 -16.92
C ARG A 122 19.76 16.97 -17.31
N VAL A 123 20.92 17.06 -16.63
CA VAL A 123 22.01 17.95 -17.05
C VAL A 123 22.53 17.56 -18.44
N PHE A 124 22.73 16.28 -18.71
CA PHE A 124 23.21 15.80 -20.02
C PHE A 124 22.20 15.99 -21.16
N VAL A 125 20.90 16.06 -20.87
CA VAL A 125 19.87 16.38 -21.88
C VAL A 125 20.00 17.84 -22.35
N GLY A 126 20.70 18.70 -21.61
CA GLY A 126 21.08 20.05 -22.05
C GLY A 126 19.96 21.08 -22.01
N ASP A 127 18.78 20.73 -21.48
CA ASP A 127 17.64 21.63 -21.33
C ASP A 127 17.47 22.03 -19.85
N PRO A 128 17.85 23.26 -19.47
CA PRO A 128 17.71 23.73 -18.08
C PRO A 128 16.26 24.08 -17.73
N SER A 129 15.36 24.16 -18.70
CA SER A 129 13.97 24.55 -18.45
C SER A 129 13.25 23.50 -17.61
N GLY A 130 12.66 23.92 -16.49
CA GLY A 130 11.95 23.03 -15.58
C GLY A 130 12.80 21.90 -14.98
N PHE A 131 14.15 22.04 -14.96
CA PHE A 131 15.06 21.02 -14.43
C PHE A 131 14.62 20.55 -13.04
N LEU A 132 14.50 21.48 -12.09
CA LEU A 132 14.12 21.16 -10.71
C LEU A 132 12.74 20.50 -10.66
N HIS A 133 11.77 21.01 -11.42
CA HIS A 133 10.41 20.46 -11.46
C HIS A 133 10.40 19.01 -11.94
N THR A 134 11.09 18.68 -13.04
CA THR A 134 11.15 17.31 -13.54
C THR A 134 11.93 16.40 -12.59
N VAL A 135 13.05 16.89 -12.04
CA VAL A 135 13.88 16.12 -11.12
C VAL A 135 13.10 15.79 -9.85
N SER A 136 12.48 16.78 -9.23
CA SER A 136 11.68 16.60 -8.03
C SER A 136 10.45 15.74 -8.28
N ALA A 137 9.77 15.92 -9.42
CA ALA A 137 8.56 15.16 -9.73
C ALA A 137 8.87 13.67 -9.94
N ILE A 138 9.86 13.34 -10.77
CA ILE A 138 10.21 11.92 -10.98
C ILE A 138 10.78 11.32 -9.70
N PHE A 139 11.60 12.05 -8.94
CA PHE A 139 12.12 11.58 -7.66
C PHE A 139 10.99 11.29 -6.66
N TRP A 140 10.00 12.17 -6.56
CA TRP A 140 8.83 11.95 -5.70
C TRP A 140 8.03 10.72 -6.13
N GLY A 141 7.79 10.58 -7.43
CA GLY A 141 7.17 9.38 -8.01
C GLY A 141 7.94 8.12 -7.64
N TRP A 142 9.27 8.14 -7.78
CA TRP A 142 10.14 7.02 -7.44
C TRP A 142 10.04 6.63 -5.98
N ILE A 143 10.11 7.59 -5.04
CA ILE A 143 9.99 7.31 -3.62
C ILE A 143 8.62 6.71 -3.30
N MET A 144 7.55 7.25 -3.86
CA MET A 144 6.20 6.77 -3.57
C MET A 144 5.89 5.41 -4.18
N THR A 145 6.37 5.13 -5.40
CA THR A 145 6.02 3.90 -6.12
C THR A 145 7.09 2.84 -6.00
N VAL A 146 8.36 3.14 -6.29
CA VAL A 146 9.43 2.14 -6.31
C VAL A 146 9.95 1.90 -4.90
N PHE A 147 10.33 2.94 -4.15
CA PHE A 147 10.91 2.76 -2.81
C PHE A 147 9.94 2.13 -1.82
N ALA A 148 8.72 2.66 -1.70
CA ALA A 148 7.74 2.15 -0.74
C ALA A 148 7.36 0.67 -1.02
N LEU A 149 7.12 0.33 -2.30
CA LEU A 149 6.74 -1.03 -2.69
C LEU A 149 7.91 -2.00 -2.61
N SER A 150 9.12 -1.59 -2.98
CA SER A 150 10.32 -2.42 -2.83
C SER A 150 10.69 -2.66 -1.37
N HIS A 151 10.45 -1.68 -0.49
CA HIS A 151 10.58 -1.87 0.96
C HIS A 151 9.56 -2.87 1.49
N THR A 152 8.33 -2.86 0.98
CA THR A 152 7.32 -3.87 1.32
C THR A 152 7.75 -5.27 0.85
N ALA A 153 8.28 -5.39 -0.37
CA ALA A 153 8.84 -6.65 -0.87
C ALA A 153 9.99 -7.14 0.00
N TRP A 154 10.89 -6.25 0.43
CA TRP A 154 11.97 -6.59 1.34
C TRP A 154 11.45 -7.06 2.71
N LEU A 155 10.45 -6.39 3.29
CA LEU A 155 9.82 -6.83 4.54
C LEU A 155 9.26 -8.25 4.43
N LEU A 156 8.68 -8.62 3.28
CA LEU A 156 8.21 -9.99 3.02
C LEU A 156 9.35 -11.01 2.92
N MET A 157 10.56 -10.58 2.57
CA MET A 157 11.73 -11.43 2.31
C MET A 157 12.75 -11.45 3.45
N LEU A 158 12.49 -10.71 4.53
CA LEU A 158 13.35 -10.65 5.71
C LEU A 158 13.74 -12.06 6.18
N PRO A 159 15.04 -12.38 6.25
CA PRO A 159 15.53 -13.65 6.78
C PRO A 159 15.44 -13.65 8.30
N THR A 160 14.24 -13.59 8.85
CA THR A 160 14.03 -13.82 10.28
C THR A 160 14.04 -15.33 10.54
N ILE A 161 14.56 -15.73 11.70
CA ILE A 161 14.56 -17.12 12.23
C ILE A 161 13.15 -17.75 12.14
N ASN A 162 12.12 -16.90 12.06
CA ASN A 162 10.76 -17.25 11.70
C ASN A 162 10.33 -16.37 10.51
N ILE A 163 10.27 -16.93 9.29
CA ILE A 163 9.86 -16.29 8.00
C ILE A 163 8.53 -15.49 8.14
N GLN A 164 7.80 -15.76 9.21
CA GLN A 164 6.52 -15.18 9.55
C GLN A 164 6.62 -13.70 9.99
N GLY A 165 7.70 -13.24 10.63
CA GLY A 165 7.74 -11.90 11.24
C GLY A 165 7.45 -10.73 10.27
N GLY A 166 8.19 -10.66 9.17
CA GLY A 166 8.04 -9.57 8.20
C GLY A 166 6.76 -9.66 7.36
N ALA A 167 6.39 -10.88 6.93
CA ALA A 167 5.14 -11.12 6.24
C ALA A 167 3.91 -10.74 7.08
N LEU A 168 3.95 -11.06 8.38
CA LEU A 168 2.87 -10.72 9.30
C LEU A 168 2.68 -9.22 9.49
N LEU A 169 3.77 -8.43 9.51
CA LEU A 169 3.69 -6.97 9.59
C LEU A 169 3.00 -6.37 8.35
N VAL A 170 3.32 -6.90 7.16
CA VAL A 170 2.68 -6.45 5.91
C VAL A 170 1.20 -6.82 5.89
N LEU A 171 0.86 -8.05 6.29
CA LEU A 171 -0.55 -8.49 6.40
C LEU A 171 -1.33 -7.68 7.44
N PHE A 172 -0.69 -7.32 8.56
CA PHE A 172 -1.27 -6.48 9.59
C PHE A 172 -1.56 -5.06 9.07
N LEU A 173 -0.61 -4.43 8.38
CA LEU A 173 -0.83 -3.13 7.75
C LEU A 173 -1.95 -3.18 6.72
N LEU A 174 -1.94 -4.19 5.85
CA LEU A 174 -2.98 -4.38 4.83
C LEU A 174 -4.38 -4.53 5.46
N ALA A 175 -4.51 -5.34 6.52
CA ALA A 175 -5.76 -5.51 7.26
C ALA A 175 -6.26 -4.19 7.86
N LEU A 176 -5.36 -3.40 8.44
CA LEU A 176 -5.72 -2.12 9.04
C LEU A 176 -6.12 -1.10 7.97
N THR A 177 -5.38 -1.01 6.86
CA THR A 177 -5.67 -0.05 5.77
C THR A 177 -7.01 -0.37 5.11
N GLU A 178 -7.32 -1.65 4.88
CA GLU A 178 -8.64 -2.08 4.41
C GLU A 178 -9.74 -1.69 5.39
N SER A 179 -9.55 -2.04 6.67
CA SER A 179 -10.53 -1.75 7.73
C SER A 179 -10.78 -0.25 7.83
N ASN A 180 -9.73 0.58 7.67
CA ASN A 180 -9.83 2.03 7.65
C ASN A 180 -10.71 2.52 6.50
N ASP A 181 -10.45 2.06 5.27
CA ASP A 181 -11.16 2.55 4.09
C ASP A 181 -12.66 2.22 4.15
N ILE A 182 -13.01 1.02 4.62
CA ILE A 182 -14.40 0.62 4.84
C ILE A 182 -15.02 1.45 5.98
N ALA A 183 -14.33 1.61 7.10
CA ALA A 183 -14.83 2.38 8.25
C ALA A 183 -15.05 3.85 7.90
N GLN A 184 -14.09 4.50 7.22
CA GLN A 184 -14.20 5.88 6.78
C GLN A 184 -15.41 6.09 5.86
N TYR A 185 -15.66 5.14 4.94
CA TYR A 185 -16.84 5.18 4.07
C TYR A 185 -18.14 5.03 4.87
N LEU A 186 -18.22 4.05 5.78
CA LEU A 186 -19.44 3.78 6.56
C LEU A 186 -19.79 4.92 7.51
N TRP A 187 -18.80 5.43 8.26
CA TRP A 187 -18.96 6.58 9.14
C TRP A 187 -19.23 7.86 8.34
N GLY A 188 -18.57 8.02 7.20
CA GLY A 188 -18.77 9.16 6.32
C GLY A 188 -20.17 9.22 5.71
N LYS A 189 -20.75 8.09 5.32
CA LYS A 189 -22.12 8.03 4.78
C LYS A 189 -23.19 8.16 5.87
N SER A 190 -22.92 7.69 7.08
CA SER A 190 -23.90 7.67 8.18
C SER A 190 -23.94 8.96 8.98
N CYS A 191 -22.77 9.55 9.23
CA CYS A 191 -22.60 10.69 10.15
C CYS A 191 -21.90 11.89 9.49
N GLY A 192 -21.46 11.78 8.24
CA GLY A 192 -20.70 12.81 7.56
C GLY A 192 -21.52 14.06 7.31
N ARG A 193 -21.09 15.18 7.91
CA ARG A 193 -21.69 16.50 7.71
C ARG A 193 -20.66 17.52 7.24
N ARG A 194 -19.42 17.43 7.76
CA ARG A 194 -18.33 18.35 7.40
C ARG A 194 -17.34 17.70 6.47
N LYS A 195 -17.13 18.29 5.29
CA LYS A 195 -16.11 17.83 4.33
C LYS A 195 -14.72 18.27 4.80
N VAL A 196 -13.72 17.38 4.73
CA VAL A 196 -12.34 17.68 5.15
C VAL A 196 -11.63 18.52 4.09
N VAL A 197 -11.62 18.04 2.84
CA VAL A 197 -10.93 18.69 1.73
C VAL A 197 -11.83 18.72 0.49
N PRO A 198 -12.86 19.59 0.46
CA PRO A 198 -13.86 19.58 -0.60
C PRO A 198 -13.28 19.84 -2.01
N LYS A 199 -12.13 20.52 -2.11
CA LYS A 199 -11.44 20.82 -3.37
C LYS A 199 -10.62 19.65 -3.92
N VAL A 200 -10.18 18.71 -3.09
CA VAL A 200 -9.31 17.58 -3.48
C VAL A 200 -10.09 16.26 -3.48
N SER A 201 -11.01 16.08 -2.52
CA SER A 201 -11.86 14.91 -2.43
C SER A 201 -13.26 15.31 -1.94
N PRO A 202 -14.24 15.46 -2.84
CA PRO A 202 -15.58 15.97 -2.49
C PRO A 202 -16.39 15.00 -1.60
N GLY A 203 -15.95 13.75 -1.46
CA GLY A 203 -16.60 12.70 -0.67
C GLY A 203 -16.01 12.44 0.73
N LYS A 204 -14.82 12.97 1.07
CA LYS A 204 -14.20 12.74 2.39
C LYS A 204 -14.78 13.66 3.46
N THR A 205 -15.34 13.09 4.52
CA THR A 205 -15.92 13.80 5.67
C THR A 205 -15.07 13.64 6.93
N LEU A 206 -15.10 14.65 7.80
CA LEU A 206 -14.29 14.68 9.03
C LEU A 206 -14.78 13.64 10.02
N GLU A 207 -16.10 13.44 10.08
CA GLU A 207 -16.72 12.40 10.89
C GLU A 207 -16.36 11.00 10.38
N GLY A 208 -16.26 10.84 9.05
CA GLY A 208 -15.74 9.63 8.43
C GLY A 208 -14.28 9.35 8.82
N LEU A 209 -13.43 10.37 8.75
CA LEU A 209 -12.02 10.28 9.13
C LEU A 209 -11.85 9.85 10.60
N VAL A 210 -12.51 10.56 11.52
CA VAL A 210 -12.44 10.28 12.97
C VAL A 210 -13.02 8.90 13.29
N GLY A 211 -14.16 8.55 12.69
CA GLY A 211 -14.75 7.22 12.86
C GLY A 211 -13.85 6.11 12.32
N GLY A 212 -13.16 6.35 11.20
CA GLY A 212 -12.13 5.47 10.65
C GLY A 212 -10.99 5.24 11.64
N VAL A 213 -10.36 6.33 12.11
CA VAL A 213 -9.25 6.28 13.08
C VAL A 213 -9.61 5.49 14.33
N ILE A 214 -10.78 5.77 14.92
CA ILE A 214 -11.21 5.06 16.14
C ILE A 214 -11.41 3.57 15.85
N THR A 215 -12.04 3.24 14.72
CA THR A 215 -12.31 1.85 14.34
C THR A 215 -11.00 1.10 14.05
N THR A 216 -10.02 1.73 13.40
CA THR A 216 -8.71 1.14 13.11
C THR A 216 -7.85 0.99 14.34
N MET A 217 -7.90 1.92 15.29
CA MET A 217 -7.24 1.78 16.59
C MET A 217 -7.77 0.57 17.36
N ILE A 218 -9.09 0.39 17.38
CA ILE A 218 -9.72 -0.78 18.02
C ILE A 218 -9.33 -2.07 17.28
N ALA A 219 -9.42 -2.08 15.95
CA ALA A 219 -9.01 -3.23 15.13
C ALA A 219 -7.53 -3.58 15.36
N SER A 220 -6.67 -2.57 15.47
CA SER A 220 -5.24 -2.74 15.75
C SER A 220 -4.97 -3.34 17.12
N LEU A 221 -5.74 -2.98 18.14
CA LEU A 221 -5.62 -3.59 19.48
C LEU A 221 -6.03 -5.07 19.49
N ILE A 222 -6.97 -5.46 18.64
CA ILE A 222 -7.45 -6.85 18.54
C ILE A 222 -6.50 -7.70 17.68
N ILE A 223 -6.07 -7.16 16.54
CA ILE A 223 -5.29 -7.88 15.53
C ILE A 223 -3.78 -7.83 15.84
N GLY A 224 -3.30 -6.73 16.43
CA GLY A 224 -1.89 -6.48 16.73
C GLY A 224 -1.23 -7.58 17.55
N PRO A 225 -1.79 -7.97 18.72
CA PRO A 225 -1.26 -9.06 19.54
C PRO A 225 -1.32 -10.43 18.86
N LEU A 226 -2.22 -10.63 17.90
CA LEU A 226 -2.40 -11.89 17.18
C LEU A 226 -1.39 -12.05 16.04
N LEU A 227 -1.06 -10.94 15.36
CA LEU A 227 -0.25 -10.95 14.15
C LEU A 227 1.19 -10.47 14.37
N THR A 228 1.45 -9.61 15.35
CA THR A 228 2.72 -8.90 15.45
C THR A 228 3.34 -9.01 16.85
N PRO A 229 4.67 -8.93 16.97
CA PRO A 229 5.33 -8.84 18.27
C PRO A 229 5.23 -7.42 18.89
N LEU A 230 4.32 -6.58 18.39
CA LEU A 230 4.21 -5.18 18.82
C LEU A 230 3.55 -5.10 20.20
N ASN A 231 4.08 -4.21 21.04
CA ASN A 231 3.45 -3.86 22.30
C ASN A 231 2.10 -3.16 22.06
N THR A 232 1.18 -3.21 23.03
CA THR A 232 -0.15 -2.59 22.93
C THR A 232 -0.09 -1.12 22.51
N LEU A 233 0.90 -0.37 23.01
CA LEU A 233 1.14 1.02 22.63
C LEU A 233 1.57 1.17 21.16
N GLN A 234 2.45 0.29 20.67
CA GLN A 234 2.91 0.31 19.28
C GLN A 234 1.80 -0.09 18.31
N ALA A 235 0.98 -1.07 18.68
CA ALA A 235 -0.22 -1.43 17.91
C ALA A 235 -1.20 -0.25 17.86
N LEU A 236 -1.47 0.41 18.98
CA LEU A 236 -2.35 1.59 19.03
C LEU A 236 -1.81 2.74 18.16
N LEU A 237 -0.51 3.01 18.21
CA LEU A 237 0.16 3.99 17.34
C LEU A 237 0.07 3.61 15.87
N ALA A 238 0.24 2.33 15.52
CA ALA A 238 0.08 1.87 14.13
C ALA A 238 -1.37 2.09 13.62
N GLY A 239 -2.36 1.82 14.46
CA GLY A 239 -3.77 2.06 14.14
C GLY A 239 -4.10 3.55 14.00
N PHE A 240 -3.44 4.41 14.78
CA PHE A 240 -3.53 5.86 14.64
C PHE A 240 -2.88 6.32 13.34
N VAL A 241 -1.61 6.02 13.08
CA VAL A 241 -0.89 6.53 11.89
C VAL A 241 -1.57 6.16 10.56
N ASN A 242 -2.28 5.03 10.52
CA ASN A 242 -2.94 4.52 9.34
C ASN A 242 -4.16 5.34 8.84
N TRP A 243 -4.46 6.51 9.42
CA TRP A 243 -5.54 7.37 8.93
C TRP A 243 -5.18 8.20 7.68
N TYR A 244 -3.90 8.29 7.33
CA TYR A 244 -3.36 9.02 6.17
C TYR A 244 -3.41 8.19 4.89
#